data_AF-A0A382W7U8-F1
#
_entry.id   AF-A0A382W7U8-F1
#
_cell.length_a   1.000
_cell.length_b   1.000
_cell.length_c   1.000
_cell.angle_alpha   90.00
_cell.angle_beta   90.00
_cell.angle_gamma   90.00
#
_symmetry.space_group_name_H-M   'P 1'
#
loop_
_entity.id
_entity.type
_entity.pdbx_description
1 polymer ?
#
loop_
_entity_poly.entity_id
_entity_poly.type
_entity_poly.pdbx_seq_one_letter_code
_entity_poly.pdbx_strand_id
1 'polypeptide(L)' 'MNITSIICDYESHTEDICAIRYEVFVGEQNVPEELEIDGLDDEAKHVLAYVDALPIGTGR' A
#
# COMPACT_ATOMS: atom_id res chain seq x y z
N MET A 1 -20.73 -3.03 -7.00
CA MET A 1 -19.60 -2.56 -6.21
C MET A 1 -19.39 -3.54 -5.08
N ASN A 2 -18.49 -4.48 -5.29
CA ASN A 2 -18.03 -5.42 -4.29
C ASN A 2 -16.81 -4.80 -3.58
N ILE A 3 -16.84 -4.75 -2.26
CA ILE A 3 -15.75 -4.18 -1.45
C ILE A 3 -15.18 -5.31 -0.61
N THR A 4 -13.88 -5.54 -0.74
CA THR A 4 -13.16 -6.58 0.00
C THR A 4 -11.88 -6.03 0.58
N SER A 5 -11.41 -6.62 1.68
CA SER A 5 -10.06 -6.37 2.18
C SER A 5 -9.38 -7.68 2.53
N ILE A 6 -8.05 -7.68 2.44
CA ILE A 6 -7.20 -8.82 2.83
C ILE A 6 -6.12 -8.32 3.77
N ILE A 7 -5.73 -9.15 4.73
CA ILE A 7 -4.47 -8.98 5.46
C ILE A 7 -3.40 -9.73 4.67
N CYS A 8 -2.30 -9.06 4.36
CA CYS A 8 -1.23 -9.61 3.55
C CYS A 8 0.15 -9.28 4.11
N ASP A 9 1.15 -10.04 3.68
CA ASP A 9 2.56 -9.68 3.78
C ASP A 9 2.96 -8.67 2.70
N TYR A 10 3.99 -7.90 2.99
CA TYR A 10 4.52 -6.90 2.08
C TYR A 10 5.12 -7.53 0.81
N GLU A 11 5.97 -8.56 0.96
CA GLU A 11 6.70 -9.20 -0.14
C GLU A 11 5.77 -9.68 -1.27
N SER A 12 4.67 -10.36 -0.93
CA SER A 12 3.74 -10.91 -1.94
C SER A 12 2.86 -9.85 -2.61
N HIS A 13 2.78 -8.63 -2.05
CA HIS A 13 1.88 -7.56 -2.52
C HIS A 13 2.58 -6.20 -2.66
N THR A 14 3.91 -6.20 -2.79
CA THR A 14 4.73 -4.97 -2.81
C THR A 14 4.29 -4.02 -3.92
N GLU A 15 3.92 -4.53 -5.09
CA GLU A 15 3.52 -3.70 -6.24
C GLU A 15 2.27 -2.85 -5.93
N ASP A 16 1.19 -3.48 -5.44
CA ASP A 16 -0.06 -2.79 -5.10
C ASP A 16 0.13 -1.82 -3.92
N ILE A 17 0.87 -2.25 -2.89
CA ILE A 17 1.14 -1.44 -1.69
C ILE A 17 1.95 -0.19 -2.07
N CYS A 18 3.04 -0.37 -2.81
CA CYS A 18 3.89 0.73 -3.24
C CYS A 18 3.16 1.66 -4.20
N ALA A 19 2.42 1.15 -5.18
CA ALA A 19 1.71 2.01 -6.13
C ALA A 19 0.79 3.02 -5.42
N ILE A 20 -0.02 2.55 -4.48
CA ILE A 20 -0.94 3.41 -3.71
C ILE A 20 -0.16 4.37 -2.81
N ARG A 21 0.86 3.87 -2.10
CA ARG A 21 1.62 4.70 -1.15
C ARG A 21 2.44 5.77 -1.84
N TYR A 22 3.06 5.48 -2.98
CA TYR A 22 3.77 6.49 -3.76
C TYR A 22 2.82 7.56 -4.32
N GLU A 23 1.64 7.17 -4.80
CA GLU A 23 0.64 8.14 -5.25
C GLU A 23 0.25 9.09 -4.10
N VAL A 24 -0.07 8.54 -2.93
CA VAL A 24 -0.53 9.33 -1.78
C VAL A 24 0.61 10.11 -1.12
N PHE A 25 1.68 9.44 -0.69
CA PHE A 25 2.73 10.08 0.11
C PHE A 25 3.65 10.94 -0.76
N VAL A 26 4.15 10.43 -1.89
CA VAL A 26 5.04 11.20 -2.75
C VAL A 26 4.25 12.17 -3.63
N GLY A 27 3.20 11.69 -4.30
CA GLY A 27 2.42 12.49 -5.25
C GLY A 27 1.56 13.56 -4.57
N GLU A 28 0.76 13.20 -3.58
CA GLU A 28 -0.18 14.13 -2.94
C GLU A 28 0.43 14.88 -1.75
N GLN A 29 1.14 14.16 -0.88
CA GLN A 29 1.67 14.72 0.37
C GLN A 29 3.09 15.27 0.25
N ASN A 30 3.76 15.09 -0.90
CA ASN A 30 5.12 15.55 -1.15
C ASN A 30 6.16 15.01 -0.15
N VAL A 31 5.95 13.78 0.34
CA VAL A 31 6.96 13.02 1.08
C VAL A 31 8.10 12.70 0.11
N PRO A 32 9.38 12.95 0.49
CA PRO A 32 10.51 12.53 -0.32
C PRO A 32 10.47 11.02 -0.59
N GLU A 33 10.65 10.61 -1.83
CA GLU A 33 10.59 9.22 -2.27
C GLU A 33 11.54 8.32 -1.47
N GLU A 34 12.72 8.82 -1.10
CA GLU A 34 13.70 8.10 -0.30
C GLU A 34 13.27 7.82 1.15
N LEU A 35 12.18 8.44 1.63
CA LEU A 35 11.63 8.26 2.97
C LEU A 35 10.40 7.35 3.02
N GLU A 36 9.83 6.99 1.86
CA GLU A 36 8.56 6.27 1.81
C GLU A 36 8.69 4.82 2.31
N ILE A 37 9.73 4.13 1.85
CA ILE A 37 10.03 2.76 2.25
C ILE A 37 11.13 2.81 3.31
N ASP A 38 10.78 2.48 4.54
CA ASP A 38 11.63 2.64 5.74
C ASP A 38 12.42 1.37 6.11
N GLY A 39 12.23 0.29 5.35
CA GLY A 39 12.85 -1.01 5.61
C GLY A 39 12.20 -1.81 6.73
N LEU A 40 11.14 -1.29 7.36
CA LEU A 40 10.31 -2.01 8.34
C LEU A 40 9.04 -2.60 7.70
N ASP A 41 8.81 -2.33 6.42
CA ASP A 41 7.66 -2.80 5.65
C ASP A 41 7.48 -4.32 5.70
N ASP A 42 8.58 -5.07 5.61
CA ASP A 42 8.56 -6.55 5.68
C ASP A 42 8.12 -7.08 7.05
N GLU A 43 8.32 -6.29 8.11
CA GLU A 43 7.97 -6.67 9.48
C GLU A 43 6.52 -6.32 9.84
N ALA A 44 5.89 -5.43 9.07
CA ALA A 44 4.54 -4.95 9.33
C ALA A 44 3.47 -5.90 8.77
N LYS A 45 2.26 -5.82 9.35
CA LYS A 45 1.07 -6.46 8.77
C LYS A 45 0.37 -5.47 7.88
N HIS A 46 0.19 -5.82 6.61
CA HIS A 46 -0.45 -4.93 5.66
C HIS A 46 -1.90 -5.31 5.47
N VAL A 47 -2.71 -4.32 5.11
CA VAL A 47 -4.08 -4.49 4.66
C VAL A 47 -4.20 -3.86 3.28
N LEU A 48 -4.80 -4.57 2.34
CA LEU A 48 -5.21 -4.02 1.04
C LEU A 48 -6.73 -4.00 0.97
N ALA A 49 -7.27 -2.88 0.52
CA ALA A 49 -8.70 -2.69 0.25
C ALA A 49 -8.93 -2.67 -1.26
N TYR A 50 -9.98 -3.36 -1.70
CA TYR A 50 -10.33 -3.50 -3.10
C TYR A 50 -11.78 -3.08 -3.36
N VAL A 51 -12.01 -2.53 -4.54
CA VAL A 51 -13.32 -2.30 -5.14
C VAL A 51 -13.36 -3.02 -6.48
N ASP A 52 -14.27 -3.98 -6.63
CA ASP A 52 -14.44 -4.73 -7.89
C ASP A 52 -13.09 -5.29 -8.42
N ALA A 53 -12.27 -5.82 -7.48
CA ALA A 53 -10.90 -6.35 -7.67
C ALA A 53 -9.79 -5.33 -7.99
N LEU A 54 -10.10 -4.03 -8.03
CA LEU A 54 -9.08 -2.98 -8.12
C LEU A 54 -8.60 -2.59 -6.71
N PRO A 55 -7.28 -2.59 -6.42
CA PRO A 55 -6.76 -2.08 -5.15
C PRO A 55 -6.98 -0.56 -5.09
N ILE A 56 -7.58 -0.09 -4.00
CA ILE A 56 -7.96 1.32 -3.81
C ILE A 56 -7.38 1.93 -2.53
N GLY A 57 -6.75 1.12 -1.68
CA GLY A 57 -6.19 1.59 -0.43
C GLY A 57 -5.30 0.54 0.22
N THR A 58 -4.31 1.01 0.96
CA THR A 58 -3.43 0.16 1.76
C THR A 58 -3.11 0.80 3.12
N GLY A 59 -2.67 0.00 4.07
CA GLY A 59 -2.19 0.45 5.38
C GLY A 59 -1.39 -0.64 6.08
N ARG A 60 -0.58 -0.23 7.06
CA ARG A 60 0.27 -1.09 7.89
C ARG A 60 0.15 -0.72 9.37
#